data_AF-A0A7Y3VAL4-F1
#
_entry.id   AF-A0A7Y3VAL4-F1
#
_cell.length_a   1.000
_cell.length_b   1.000
_cell.length_c   1.000
_cell.angle_alpha   90.00
_cell.angle_beta   90.00
_cell.angle_gamma   90.00
#
_symmetry.space_group_name_H-M   'P 1'
#
loop_
_entity.id
_entity.type
_entity.pdbx_description
1 polymer ?
#
loop_
_entity_poly.entity_id
_entity_poly.type
_entity_poly.pdbx_seq_one_letter_code
_entity_poly.pdbx_strand_id
1 'polypeptide(L)' 'MTTSATPGTGPTENSMRRALKRARDGVALDVDEAAVLLQARGTALDDLTASAARVRDVGLQAAG' A
#
# COMPACT_ATOMS: atom_id res chain seq x y z
N MET A 1 -14.96 24.77 4.01
CA MET A 1 -14.74 23.97 2.80
C MET A 1 -13.43 24.42 2.17
N THR A 2 -12.33 23.75 2.50
CA THR A 2 -11.03 23.99 1.85
C THR A 2 -10.67 22.73 1.09
N THR A 3 -10.93 22.75 -0.21
CA THR A 3 -10.45 21.74 -1.17
C THR A 3 -8.99 22.07 -1.47
N SER A 4 -8.08 21.18 -1.09
CA SER A 4 -6.70 21.20 -1.60
C SER A 4 -6.70 20.47 -2.94
N ALA A 5 -6.28 21.16 -3.99
CA ALA A 5 -6.25 20.66 -5.36
C ALA A 5 -5.12 19.64 -5.59
N THR A 6 -5.45 18.63 -6.40
CA THR A 6 -4.68 17.45 -6.83
C THR A 6 -3.46 17.77 -7.70
N PRO A 7 -2.26 17.24 -7.37
CA PRO A 7 -1.18 17.11 -8.34
C PRO A 7 -1.17 15.70 -8.99
N GLY A 8 -1.53 15.60 -10.27
CA GLY A 8 -1.28 14.43 -11.15
C GLY A 8 -2.23 13.23 -11.01
N THR A 9 -3.02 12.94 -12.05
CA THR A 9 -4.21 12.05 -12.04
C THR A 9 -3.93 10.53 -11.97
N GLY A 10 -2.79 10.09 -11.43
CA GLY A 10 -2.50 8.67 -11.23
C GLY A 10 -1.26 8.45 -10.35
N PRO A 11 -1.14 7.29 -9.67
CA PRO A 11 0.03 6.99 -8.87
C PRO A 11 1.27 7.05 -9.76
N THR A 12 2.24 7.87 -9.38
CA THR A 12 3.55 7.81 -10.04
C THR A 12 4.20 6.46 -9.73
N GLU A 13 5.07 6.01 -10.62
CA GLU A 13 5.83 4.77 -10.40
C GLU A 13 6.61 4.82 -9.07
N ASN A 14 7.15 6.00 -8.71
CA ASN A 14 7.85 6.19 -7.44
C ASN A 14 6.91 6.09 -6.24
N SER A 15 5.69 6.66 -6.33
CA SER A 15 4.68 6.52 -5.28
C SER A 15 4.29 5.05 -5.08
N MET A 16 4.06 4.31 -6.16
CA MET A 16 3.75 2.88 -6.12
C MET A 16 4.91 2.08 -5.49
N ARG A 17 6.15 2.32 -5.92
CA ARG A 17 7.34 1.66 -5.37
C ARG A 17 7.52 1.92 -3.88
N ARG A 18 7.32 3.15 -3.42
CA ARG A 18 7.42 3.51 -1.99
C ARG A 18 6.32 2.87 -1.16
N ALA A 19 5.07 2.91 -1.63
CA ALA A 19 3.94 2.31 -0.93
C ALA A 19 4.08 0.77 -0.85
N LEU A 20 4.51 0.10 -1.93
CA LEU A 20 4.79 -1.33 -1.92
C LEU A 20 5.95 -1.69 -0.97
N LYS A 21 6.99 -0.86 -0.91
CA LYS A 21 8.09 -1.06 0.04
C LYS A 21 7.59 -1.00 1.49
N ARG A 22 6.77 0.01 1.82
CA ARG A 22 6.14 0.14 3.15
C ARG A 22 5.25 -1.04 3.49
N ALA A 23 4.42 -1.49 2.54
CA ALA A 23 3.58 -2.68 2.73
C ALA A 23 4.42 -3.95 2.98
N ARG A 24 5.53 -4.12 2.25
CA ARG A 24 6.48 -5.23 2.46
C ARG A 24 7.13 -5.19 3.83
N ASP A 25 7.45 -3.99 4.32
CA ASP A 25 8.06 -3.77 5.63
C ASP A 25 7.05 -3.95 6.79
N GLY A 26 5.75 -4.12 6.49
CA GLY A 26 4.71 -4.39 7.48
C GLY A 26 4.42 -3.21 8.42
N VAL A 27 4.86 -2.01 8.06
CA VAL A 27 4.62 -0.80 8.86
C VAL A 27 3.25 -0.20 8.54
N ALA A 28 2.76 0.68 9.41
CA ALA A 28 1.52 1.40 9.16
C ALA A 28 1.59 2.22 7.86
N LEU A 29 0.52 2.11 7.07
CA LEU A 29 0.32 2.88 5.84
C LEU A 29 -0.56 4.08 6.13
N ASP A 30 -0.20 5.23 5.58
CA ASP A 30 -1.10 6.39 5.58
C ASP A 30 -2.18 6.28 4.49
N VAL A 31 -3.13 7.23 4.51
CA VAL A 31 -4.27 7.24 3.57
C VAL A 31 -3.81 7.43 2.13
N ASP A 32 -2.75 8.21 1.89
CA ASP A 32 -2.25 8.47 0.54
C ASP A 32 -1.51 7.25 -0.02
N GLU A 33 -0.72 6.57 0.81
CA GLU A 33 -0.09 5.29 0.49
C GLU A 33 -1.14 4.21 0.18
N ALA A 34 -2.19 4.12 0.99
CA ALA A 34 -3.32 3.23 0.74
C ALA A 34 -4.03 3.57 -0.59
N ALA A 35 -4.30 4.85 -0.85
CA ALA A 35 -4.93 5.30 -2.08
C ALA A 35 -4.10 4.95 -3.33
N VAL A 36 -2.76 5.04 -3.24
CA VAL A 36 -1.85 4.58 -4.29
C VAL A 36 -1.97 3.07 -4.50
N LEU A 37 -1.99 2.28 -3.43
CA LEU A 37 -2.05 0.82 -3.49
C LEU A 37 -3.40 0.29 -4.01
N LEU A 38 -4.51 1.00 -3.78
CA LEU A 38 -5.82 0.65 -4.38
C LEU A 38 -5.79 0.64 -5.92
N GLN A 39 -4.81 1.33 -6.52
CA GLN A 39 -4.60 1.37 -7.96
C GLN A 39 -3.61 0.32 -8.47
N ALA A 40 -3.03 -0.53 -7.60
CA ALA A 40 -2.11 -1.59 -8.01
C ALA A 40 -2.80 -2.62 -8.93
N ARG A 41 -2.11 -3.03 -10.00
CA ARG A 41 -2.58 -4.02 -10.98
C ARG A 41 -1.42 -4.92 -11.40
N GLY A 42 -1.73 -6.10 -11.94
CA GLY A 42 -0.74 -7.08 -12.38
C GLY A 42 0.25 -7.43 -11.28
N THR A 43 1.55 -7.43 -11.61
CA THR A 43 2.62 -7.82 -10.68
C THR A 43 2.68 -6.98 -9.40
N ALA A 44 2.28 -5.70 -9.45
CA ALA A 44 2.21 -4.86 -8.27
C ALA A 44 1.11 -5.31 -7.30
N LEU A 45 -0.02 -5.80 -7.83
CA LEU A 45 -1.11 -6.35 -7.01
C LEU A 45 -0.70 -7.69 -6.39
N ASP A 46 0.04 -8.51 -7.13
CA ASP A 46 0.60 -9.77 -6.61
C ASP A 46 1.57 -9.50 -5.43
N ASP A 47 2.47 -8.52 -5.55
CA ASP A 47 3.38 -8.12 -4.45
C ASP A 47 2.61 -7.59 -3.23
N LEU A 48 1.58 -6.78 -3.47
CA LEU A 48 0.74 -6.24 -2.40
C LEU A 48 -0.01 -7.35 -1.65
N THR A 49 -0.64 -8.28 -2.36
CA THR A 49 -1.40 -9.38 -1.74
C THR A 49 -0.50 -10.35 -0.99
N ALA A 50 0.69 -10.65 -1.50
CA ALA A 50 1.70 -11.44 -0.80
C ALA A 50 2.17 -10.76 0.50
N SER A 51 2.34 -9.44 0.47
CA SER A 51 2.72 -8.65 1.65
C SER A 51 1.59 -8.62 2.69
N ALA A 52 0.34 -8.44 2.26
CA ALA A 52 -0.82 -8.46 3.16
C ALA A 52 -1.03 -9.83 3.82
N ALA A 53 -0.81 -10.92 3.09
CA ALA A 53 -0.87 -12.28 3.64
C ALA A 53 0.16 -12.46 4.77
N ARG A 54 1.41 -12.05 4.57
CA ARG A 54 2.45 -12.10 5.61
C ARG A 54 2.06 -11.33 6.87
N VAL A 55 1.51 -10.13 6.73
CA VAL A 55 1.05 -9.32 7.89
C VAL A 55 -0.08 -10.03 8.64
N ARG A 56 -1.04 -10.63 7.91
CA ARG A 56 -2.12 -11.42 8.51
C ARG A 56 -1.56 -12.60 9.30
N ASP A 57 -0.62 -13.35 8.73
CA ASP A 57 -0.07 -14.55 9.35
C ASP A 57 0.70 -14.22 10.64
N VAL A 58 1.52 -13.16 10.61
CA VAL A 58 2.20 -12.66 11.82
C VAL A 58 1.18 -12.24 12.89
N GLY A 59 0.10 -11.55 12.48
CA GLY A 59 -0.97 -11.18 13.40
C GLY A 59 -1.69 -12.38 14.01
N LEU A 60 -1.94 -13.42 13.22
CA LEU A 60 -2.56 -14.67 13.70
C LEU A 60 -1.64 -15.42 14.68
N GLN A 61 -0.33 -15.45 14.41
CA GLN A 61 0.65 -16.05 15.31
C GLN A 61 0.75 -15.30 16.64
N ALA A 62 0.71 -13.97 16.62
CA ALA A 62 0.79 -13.16 17.84
C ALA A 62 -0.47 -13.25 18.73
N ALA A 63 -1.61 -13.67 18.18
CA ALA A 63 -2.87 -13.78 18.89
C ALA A 63 -3.10 -15.15 19.56
N GLY A 64 -2.25 -16.15 19.29
CA GLY A 64 -2.29 -17.48 19.90
C GLY A 64 -1.36 -17.61 21.09
#